data_AF-A0A1H3UBK8-F1
#
_entry.id   AF-A0A1H3UBK8-F1
#
_cell.length_a   1.000
_cell.length_b   1.000
_cell.length_c   1.000
_cell.angle_alpha   90.00
_cell.angle_beta   90.00
_cell.angle_gamma   90.00
#
_symmetry.space_group_name_H-M   'P 1'
#
loop_
_entity.id
_entity.type
_entity.pdbx_description
1 polymer ?
#
loop_
_entity_poly.entity_id
_entity_poly.type
_entity_poly.pdbx_seq_one_letter_code
_entity_poly.pdbx_strand_id
1 'polypeptide(L)'
;MRLLRTVAVAAAAIVTSALAAAPADAHGKLGTRSLATVLTADTSGFDRNGGDYDILTAAVLAVLEAKPSSAVGVLTDGRTALTAFIPNDRAFQTLVADLRHTKRLPSERASFTAVAGLGIDTVESVLLYHVVPGSTITRKAALKADGAALPTAAGSTVKVDVYGYWWKRVRLVDADRTDRDPRVIRFDVNKGNRQIAHGIDRVLRPIDLP
;
A
#
# COMPACT_ATOMS: atom_id res chain seq x y z
N MET A 1 -44.24 43.86 -55.51
CA MET A 1 -43.03 43.02 -55.59
C MET A 1 -42.36 42.98 -54.23
N ARG A 2 -42.03 41.77 -53.74
CA ARG A 2 -41.18 41.43 -52.58
C ARG A 2 -41.75 41.77 -51.19
N LEU A 3 -41.71 40.92 -50.17
CA LEU A 3 -41.69 39.46 -49.97
C LEU A 3 -41.78 39.32 -48.43
N LEU A 4 -42.70 38.50 -47.92
CA LEU A 4 -42.81 38.15 -46.50
C LEU A 4 -41.51 37.54 -45.98
N ARG A 5 -41.12 37.83 -44.72
CA ARG A 5 -40.50 36.85 -43.80
C ARG A 5 -40.79 37.19 -42.34
N THR A 6 -41.78 36.52 -41.78
CA THR A 6 -41.94 36.28 -40.34
C THR A 6 -40.81 35.35 -39.87
N VAL A 7 -40.09 35.73 -38.82
CA VAL A 7 -39.15 34.83 -38.13
C VAL A 7 -39.68 34.60 -36.73
N ALA A 8 -40.23 33.41 -36.53
CA ALA A 8 -40.58 32.88 -35.22
C ALA A 8 -39.29 32.45 -34.51
N VAL A 9 -38.97 33.07 -33.38
CA VAL A 9 -37.90 32.60 -32.49
C VAL A 9 -38.53 31.62 -31.51
N ALA A 10 -38.37 30.33 -31.79
CA ALA A 10 -38.75 29.27 -30.86
C ALA A 10 -37.73 29.23 -29.71
N ALA A 11 -38.17 29.60 -28.51
CA ALA A 11 -37.40 29.42 -27.28
C ALA A 11 -37.43 27.93 -26.89
N ALA A 12 -36.32 27.22 -27.14
CA ALA A 12 -36.13 25.86 -26.65
C ALA A 12 -35.72 25.92 -25.16
N ALA A 13 -36.68 25.65 -24.27
CA ALA A 13 -36.39 25.45 -22.85
C ALA A 13 -35.72 24.06 -22.67
N ILE A 14 -34.40 24.06 -22.41
CA ILE A 14 -33.66 22.86 -22.02
C ILE A 14 -33.92 22.64 -20.53
N VAL A 15 -34.78 21.67 -20.20
CA VAL A 15 -34.94 21.18 -18.83
C VAL A 15 -33.76 20.25 -18.55
N THR A 16 -32.70 20.78 -17.93
CA THR A 16 -31.63 19.95 -17.36
C THR A 16 -32.14 19.36 -16.05
N SER A 17 -32.61 18.12 -16.09
CA SER A 17 -32.83 17.28 -14.92
C SER A 17 -31.48 16.97 -14.28
N ALA A 18 -31.08 17.77 -13.31
CA ALA A 18 -29.97 17.44 -12.42
C ALA A 18 -30.40 16.26 -11.53
N LEU A 19 -30.04 15.03 -11.92
CA LEU A 19 -29.96 13.92 -10.97
C LEU A 19 -28.81 14.26 -10.01
N ALA A 20 -29.14 14.89 -8.88
CA ALA A 20 -28.27 14.92 -7.73
C ALA A 20 -28.06 13.47 -7.28
N ALA A 21 -26.89 12.90 -7.60
CA ALA A 21 -26.46 11.66 -6.99
C ALA A 21 -26.32 11.90 -5.48
N ALA A 22 -27.22 11.32 -4.69
CA ALA A 22 -27.08 11.29 -3.24
C ALA A 22 -25.76 10.59 -2.87
N PRO A 23 -25.02 11.04 -1.84
CA PRO A 23 -23.85 10.32 -1.40
C PRO A 23 -24.32 8.97 -0.85
N ALA A 24 -23.76 7.89 -1.37
CA ALA A 24 -23.95 6.56 -0.83
C ALA A 24 -23.08 6.40 0.43
N ASP A 25 -23.43 7.08 1.52
CA ASP A 25 -22.83 6.85 2.85
C ASP A 25 -23.60 5.74 3.58
N ALA A 26 -23.43 4.50 3.10
CA ALA A 26 -23.89 3.30 3.78
C ALA A 26 -22.71 2.41 4.21
N HIS A 27 -21.62 3.05 4.67
CA HIS A 27 -20.56 2.39 5.42
C HIS A 27 -20.53 3.03 6.80
N GLY A 28 -20.75 2.25 7.87
CA GLY A 28 -20.55 2.72 9.23
C GLY A 28 -19.20 3.44 9.36
N LYS A 29 -19.17 4.56 10.09
CA LYS A 29 -17.99 5.42 10.20
C LYS A 29 -16.75 4.59 10.50
N LEU A 30 -15.79 4.57 9.57
CA LEU A 30 -14.52 3.83 9.74
C LEU A 30 -13.82 4.28 11.02
N GLY A 31 -13.26 3.31 11.76
CA GLY A 31 -12.45 3.54 12.93
C GLY A 31 -11.13 4.24 12.59
N THR A 32 -10.43 4.69 13.63
CA THR A 32 -9.18 5.47 13.51
C THR A 32 -8.01 4.82 14.24
N ARG A 33 -8.02 3.49 14.43
CA ARG A 33 -6.82 2.78 14.89
C ARG A 33 -5.76 2.87 13.79
N SER A 34 -4.57 3.35 14.13
CA SER A 34 -3.45 3.46 13.18
C SER A 34 -2.76 2.10 12.97
N LEU A 35 -2.06 1.96 11.85
CA LEU A 35 -1.25 0.77 11.59
C LEU A 35 -0.08 0.64 12.55
N ALA A 36 0.53 1.76 12.97
CA ALA A 36 1.57 1.74 13.99
C ALA A 36 1.08 1.07 15.27
N THR A 37 -0.11 1.43 15.77
CA THR A 37 -0.71 0.78 16.95
C THR A 37 -0.97 -0.72 16.74
N VAL A 38 -1.30 -1.15 15.52
CA VAL A 38 -1.50 -2.58 15.22
C VAL A 38 -0.19 -3.35 15.17
N LEU A 39 0.86 -2.76 14.59
CA LEU A 39 2.18 -3.38 14.47
C LEU A 39 2.87 -3.47 15.84
N THR A 40 2.79 -2.43 16.67
CA THR A 40 3.39 -2.43 18.02
C THR A 40 2.54 -3.16 19.07
N ALA A 41 1.39 -3.74 18.69
CA ALA A 41 0.62 -4.58 19.60
C ALA A 41 1.29 -5.94 19.82
N ASP A 42 2.16 -6.34 18.87
CA ASP A 42 3.06 -7.45 19.06
C ASP A 42 4.27 -7.02 19.89
N THR A 43 4.68 -7.87 20.83
CA THR A 43 5.78 -7.60 21.76
C THR A 43 6.77 -8.77 21.82
N SER A 44 6.70 -9.70 20.86
CA SER A 44 7.69 -10.78 20.67
C SER A 44 9.09 -10.21 20.47
N GLY A 45 9.21 -9.20 19.61
CA GLY A 45 10.50 -8.73 19.11
C GLY A 45 11.21 -9.81 18.29
N PHE A 46 12.44 -9.54 17.86
CA PHE A 46 13.16 -10.46 16.96
C PHE A 46 13.29 -11.88 17.52
N ASP A 47 12.59 -12.81 16.89
CA ASP A 47 12.50 -14.22 17.24
C ASP A 47 12.78 -15.14 16.03
N ARG A 48 11.99 -16.20 15.82
CA ARG A 48 12.12 -17.16 14.71
C ARG A 48 10.87 -17.25 13.84
N ASN A 49 9.83 -16.48 14.17
CA ASN A 49 8.55 -16.47 13.50
C ASN A 49 8.57 -15.48 12.33
N GLY A 50 9.09 -15.92 11.18
CA GLY A 50 9.08 -15.07 9.98
C GLY A 50 7.70 -14.66 9.43
N GLY A 51 6.60 -14.95 10.13
CA GLY A 51 5.23 -14.58 9.76
C GLY A 51 4.71 -13.28 10.41
N ASP A 52 5.39 -12.77 11.43
CA ASP A 52 5.09 -11.47 12.04
C ASP A 52 5.81 -10.32 11.32
N TYR A 53 5.89 -9.16 11.98
CA TYR A 53 6.30 -7.89 11.39
C TYR A 53 7.30 -7.16 12.28
N ASP A 54 8.12 -7.88 13.05
CA ASP A 54 9.08 -7.29 14.00
C ASP A 54 10.14 -6.45 13.27
N ILE A 55 10.68 -6.92 12.14
CA ILE A 55 11.64 -6.15 11.34
C ILE A 55 11.00 -4.89 10.76
N LEU A 56 9.77 -4.99 10.23
CA LEU A 56 9.04 -3.83 9.70
C LEU A 56 8.80 -2.79 10.80
N THR A 57 8.35 -3.25 11.97
CA THR A 57 8.06 -2.40 13.13
C THR A 57 9.32 -1.66 13.56
N ALA A 58 10.45 -2.37 13.69
CA ALA A 58 11.72 -1.77 14.03
C ALA A 58 12.20 -0.77 12.96
N ALA A 59 12.01 -1.05 11.67
CA ALA A 59 12.38 -0.15 10.58
C ALA A 59 11.58 1.16 10.60
N VAL A 60 10.26 1.07 10.82
CA VAL A 60 9.39 2.26 10.96
C VAL A 60 9.81 3.10 12.16
N LEU A 61 10.04 2.46 13.32
CA LEU A 61 10.48 3.16 14.54
C LEU A 61 11.84 3.85 14.33
N ALA A 62 12.80 3.18 13.70
CA ALA A 62 14.12 3.75 13.41
C ALA A 62 14.02 4.99 12.50
N VAL A 63 13.18 4.94 11.45
CA VAL A 63 12.95 6.10 10.57
C VAL A 63 12.30 7.26 11.31
N LEU A 64 11.29 7.01 12.16
CA LEU A 64 10.62 8.06 12.91
C LEU A 64 11.50 8.65 14.02
N GLU A 65 12.38 7.85 14.61
CA GLU A 65 13.36 8.33 15.59
C GLU A 65 14.41 9.24 14.93
N ALA A 66 14.96 8.81 13.79
CA ALA A 66 15.96 9.59 13.07
C ALA A 66 15.36 10.79 12.32
N LYS A 67 14.12 10.68 11.84
CA LYS A 67 13.39 11.70 11.07
C LYS A 67 11.95 11.85 11.59
N PRO A 68 11.74 12.59 12.69
CA PRO A 68 10.41 12.78 13.27
C PRO A 68 9.38 13.42 12.32
N SER A 69 9.85 14.17 11.31
CA SER A 69 9.00 14.79 10.27
C SER A 69 8.86 13.95 8.99
N SER A 70 9.29 12.69 9.01
CA SER A 70 9.17 11.79 7.86
C SER A 70 7.71 11.58 7.45
N ALA A 71 7.47 11.47 6.14
CA ALA A 71 6.15 11.08 5.62
C ALA A 71 5.70 9.68 6.09
N VAL A 72 6.63 8.82 6.54
CA VAL A 72 6.31 7.54 7.21
C VAL A 72 5.46 7.75 8.45
N GLY A 73 5.50 8.94 9.06
CA GLY A 73 4.66 9.34 10.19
C GLY A 73 3.16 9.18 9.93
N VAL A 74 2.73 9.17 8.66
CA VAL A 74 1.34 8.90 8.28
C VAL A 74 0.82 7.57 8.82
N LEU A 75 1.68 6.55 9.01
CA LEU A 75 1.31 5.25 9.59
C LEU A 75 0.88 5.34 11.05
N THR A 76 1.16 6.45 11.72
CA THR A 76 0.76 6.73 13.09
C THR A 76 -0.55 7.53 13.16
N ASP A 77 -0.93 8.22 12.07
CA ASP A 77 -2.17 8.99 11.98
C ASP A 77 -3.35 8.15 11.47
N GLY A 78 -4.03 7.47 12.39
CA GLY A 78 -5.21 6.66 12.08
C GLY A 78 -6.41 7.43 11.50
N ARG A 79 -6.36 8.77 11.40
CA ARG A 79 -7.40 9.58 10.74
C ARG A 79 -7.19 9.70 9.23
N THR A 80 -5.96 9.49 8.76
CA THR A 80 -5.64 9.49 7.33
C THR A 80 -5.96 8.11 6.74
N ALA A 81 -6.72 8.10 5.63
CA ALA A 81 -7.00 6.86 4.91
C ALA A 81 -5.80 6.45 4.06
N LEU A 82 -5.40 5.18 4.15
CA LEU A 82 -4.34 4.61 3.32
C LEU A 82 -4.41 3.08 3.31
N THR A 83 -3.68 2.50 2.36
CA THR A 83 -3.38 1.07 2.30
C THR A 83 -1.88 0.88 2.35
N ALA A 84 -1.37 0.07 3.28
CA ALA A 84 0.04 -0.33 3.28
C ALA A 84 0.19 -1.79 2.85
N PHE A 85 1.19 -2.09 2.03
CA PHE A 85 1.61 -3.46 1.77
C PHE A 85 2.77 -3.78 2.72
N ILE A 86 2.54 -4.63 3.71
CA ILE A 86 3.49 -4.81 4.82
C ILE A 86 4.29 -6.12 4.65
N PRO A 87 5.61 -6.06 4.40
CA PRO A 87 6.43 -7.27 4.33
C PRO A 87 6.53 -7.92 5.71
N ASN A 88 6.36 -9.24 5.77
CA ASN A 88 6.62 -9.99 7.00
C ASN A 88 8.13 -10.21 7.22
N ASP A 89 8.50 -10.78 8.35
CA ASP A 89 9.90 -10.97 8.70
C ASP A 89 10.65 -11.90 7.73
N ARG A 90 9.95 -12.91 7.18
CA ARG A 90 10.49 -13.77 6.12
C ARG A 90 10.82 -13.00 4.84
N ALA A 91 10.03 -11.98 4.49
CA ALA A 91 10.26 -11.14 3.33
C ALA A 91 11.58 -10.37 3.45
N PHE A 92 11.87 -9.81 4.63
CA PHE A 92 13.16 -9.14 4.88
C PHE A 92 14.34 -10.11 4.92
N GLN A 93 14.17 -11.28 5.54
CA GLN A 93 15.19 -12.31 5.50
C GLN A 93 15.53 -12.73 4.06
N THR A 94 14.51 -12.83 3.21
CA THR A 94 14.66 -13.13 1.78
C THR A 94 15.40 -12.01 1.06
N LEU A 95 14.98 -10.74 1.25
CA LEU A 95 15.69 -9.58 0.70
C LEU A 95 17.19 -9.60 1.05
N VAL A 96 17.52 -9.84 2.31
CA VAL A 96 18.92 -9.84 2.77
C VAL A 96 19.69 -11.05 2.24
N ALA A 97 19.04 -12.20 2.08
CA ALA A 97 19.64 -13.36 1.45
C ALA A 97 19.93 -13.10 -0.03
N ASP A 98 19.01 -12.45 -0.75
CA ASP A 98 19.16 -12.06 -2.15
C ASP A 98 20.31 -11.07 -2.34
N LEU A 99 20.36 -10.00 -1.53
CA LEU A 99 21.44 -9.00 -1.52
C LEU A 99 22.82 -9.59 -1.23
N ARG A 100 22.87 -10.73 -0.52
CA ARG A 100 24.11 -11.45 -0.19
C ARG A 100 24.37 -12.62 -1.15
N HIS A 101 23.54 -12.79 -2.17
CA HIS A 101 23.57 -13.89 -3.13
C HIS A 101 23.67 -15.27 -2.46
N THR A 102 22.90 -15.49 -1.39
CA THR A 102 22.92 -16.73 -0.61
C THR A 102 21.53 -17.34 -0.48
N LYS A 103 21.47 -18.67 -0.36
CA LYS A 103 20.22 -19.39 -0.08
C LYS A 103 19.90 -19.49 1.41
N ARG A 104 20.84 -19.07 2.28
CA ARG A 104 20.68 -19.17 3.74
C ARG A 104 19.98 -17.92 4.25
N LEU A 105 18.81 -18.11 4.83
CA LEU A 105 18.08 -17.02 5.46
C LEU A 105 18.79 -16.58 6.76
N PRO A 106 19.10 -15.28 6.91
CA PRO A 106 19.59 -14.72 8.16
C PRO A 106 18.51 -14.78 9.26
N SER A 107 18.92 -14.55 10.51
CA SER A 107 17.97 -14.27 11.60
C SER A 107 17.30 -12.90 11.41
N GLU A 108 16.22 -12.63 12.13
CA GLU A 108 15.54 -11.33 12.05
C GLU A 108 16.44 -10.18 12.47
N ARG A 109 17.18 -10.34 13.57
CA ARG A 109 18.18 -9.35 14.00
C ARG A 109 19.25 -9.08 12.95
N ALA A 110 19.77 -10.13 12.30
CA ALA A 110 20.77 -9.96 11.25
C ALA A 110 20.16 -9.33 9.98
N SER A 111 18.88 -9.60 9.71
CA SER A 111 18.14 -8.98 8.61
C SER A 111 17.92 -7.50 8.87
N PHE A 112 17.41 -7.14 10.05
CA PHE A 112 17.23 -5.75 10.47
C PHE A 112 18.55 -4.98 10.43
N THR A 113 19.64 -5.56 10.94
CA THR A 113 20.97 -4.92 10.91
C THR A 113 21.43 -4.64 9.48
N ALA A 114 21.20 -5.58 8.55
CA ALA A 114 21.55 -5.40 7.15
C ALA A 114 20.70 -4.32 6.47
N VAL A 115 19.38 -4.31 6.74
CA VAL A 115 18.45 -3.30 6.22
C VAL A 115 18.79 -1.91 6.76
N ALA A 116 19.04 -1.79 8.06
CA ALA A 116 19.49 -0.53 8.68
C ALA A 116 20.82 -0.05 8.09
N GLY A 117 21.71 -0.99 7.73
CA GLY A 117 22.98 -0.70 7.05
C GLY A 117 22.85 -0.09 5.64
N LEU A 118 21.65 -0.14 5.02
CA LEU A 118 21.38 0.55 3.74
C LEU A 118 21.28 2.07 3.89
N GLY A 119 21.21 2.57 5.12
CA GLY A 119 21.04 3.98 5.44
C GLY A 119 19.57 4.39 5.59
N ILE A 120 19.35 5.36 6.47
CA ILE A 120 17.99 5.76 6.89
C ILE A 120 17.15 6.31 5.74
N ASP A 121 17.77 7.04 4.81
CA ASP A 121 17.10 7.61 3.63
C ASP A 121 16.59 6.52 2.69
N THR A 122 17.41 5.48 2.49
CA THR A 122 17.05 4.31 1.69
C THR A 122 15.87 3.57 2.32
N VAL A 123 15.95 3.31 3.64
CA VAL A 123 14.88 2.62 4.38
C VAL A 123 13.58 3.43 4.33
N GLU A 124 13.65 4.75 4.54
CA GLU A 124 12.49 5.64 4.41
C GLU A 124 11.85 5.56 3.02
N SER A 125 12.65 5.67 1.96
CA SER A 125 12.14 5.58 0.58
C SER A 125 11.46 4.25 0.30
N VAL A 126 12.02 3.14 0.80
CA VAL A 126 11.42 1.82 0.65
C VAL A 126 10.11 1.75 1.44
N LEU A 127 10.05 2.22 2.69
CA LEU A 127 8.81 2.23 3.47
C LEU A 127 7.70 3.06 2.79
N LEU A 128 8.03 4.23 2.22
CA LEU A 128 7.07 5.04 1.48
C LEU A 128 6.57 4.36 0.21
N TYR A 129 7.40 3.55 -0.43
CA TYR A 129 7.02 2.77 -1.61
C TYR A 129 5.99 1.67 -1.27
N HIS A 130 5.90 1.25 -0.01
CA HIS A 130 4.90 0.30 0.46
C HIS A 130 3.55 0.95 0.80
N VAL A 131 3.44 2.27 0.81
CA VAL A 131 2.25 3.01 1.25
C VAL A 131 1.50 3.60 0.06
N VAL A 132 0.21 3.29 -0.05
CA VAL A 132 -0.73 3.88 -1.02
C VAL A 132 -1.64 4.86 -0.26
N PRO A 133 -1.40 6.18 -0.37
CA PRO A 133 -2.17 7.18 0.35
C PRO A 133 -3.59 7.34 -0.20
N GLY A 134 -4.51 7.79 0.65
CA GLY A 134 -5.85 8.25 0.27
C GLY A 134 -6.88 7.14 0.01
N SER A 135 -6.51 5.87 0.02
CA SER A 135 -7.41 4.75 -0.31
C SER A 135 -7.35 3.62 0.71
N THR A 136 -8.51 3.17 1.20
CA THR A 136 -8.64 1.95 2.03
C THR A 136 -9.06 0.78 1.14
N ILE A 137 -8.10 0.02 0.64
CA ILE A 137 -8.33 -1.08 -0.31
C ILE A 137 -8.55 -2.35 0.49
N THR A 138 -9.79 -2.82 0.59
CA THR A 138 -10.10 -4.13 1.21
C THR A 138 -9.76 -5.29 0.28
N ARG A 139 -9.70 -6.52 0.79
CA ARG A 139 -9.56 -7.76 0.02
C ARG A 139 -10.54 -7.83 -1.14
N LYS A 140 -11.80 -7.45 -0.91
CA LYS A 140 -12.85 -7.48 -1.94
C LYS A 140 -12.54 -6.52 -3.09
N ALA A 141 -11.96 -5.35 -2.79
CA ALA A 141 -11.51 -4.39 -3.79
C ALA A 141 -10.23 -4.86 -4.47
N ALA A 142 -9.23 -5.33 -3.70
CA ALA A 142 -7.95 -5.82 -4.22
C ALA A 142 -8.12 -6.95 -5.24
N LEU A 143 -9.02 -7.92 -4.98
CA LEU A 143 -9.31 -9.03 -5.89
C LEU A 143 -10.06 -8.64 -7.18
N LYS A 144 -10.45 -7.36 -7.31
CA LYS A 144 -11.09 -6.79 -8.50
C LYS A 144 -10.22 -5.72 -9.17
N ALA A 145 -9.04 -5.44 -8.62
CA ALA A 145 -8.15 -4.38 -9.07
C ALA A 145 -7.12 -4.87 -10.09
N ASP A 146 -7.45 -5.87 -10.90
CA ASP A 146 -6.52 -6.40 -11.89
C ASP A 146 -6.10 -5.31 -12.88
N GLY A 147 -4.79 -5.19 -13.11
CA GLY A 147 -4.21 -4.16 -13.96
C GLY A 147 -4.17 -2.74 -13.36
N ALA A 148 -4.67 -2.53 -12.14
CA ALA A 148 -4.66 -1.20 -11.51
C ALA A 148 -3.22 -0.72 -11.22
N ALA A 149 -2.95 0.56 -11.47
CA ALA A 149 -1.72 1.22 -11.05
C ALA A 149 -1.98 1.99 -9.75
N LEU A 150 -1.27 1.62 -8.68
CA LEU A 150 -1.41 2.24 -7.36
C LEU A 150 -0.30 3.28 -7.17
N PRO A 151 -0.63 4.57 -7.02
CA PRO A 151 0.36 5.59 -6.68
C PRO A 151 0.83 5.38 -5.23
N THR A 152 2.14 5.32 -5.04
CA THR A 152 2.74 5.16 -3.71
C THR A 152 3.12 6.52 -3.11
N ALA A 153 3.37 6.56 -1.81
CA ALA A 153 3.86 7.76 -1.13
C ALA A 153 5.29 8.15 -1.55
N ALA A 154 6.04 7.22 -2.17
CA ALA A 154 7.34 7.50 -2.78
C ALA A 154 7.23 8.22 -4.14
N GLY A 155 6.01 8.41 -4.68
CA GLY A 155 5.76 9.09 -5.96
C GLY A 155 5.78 8.17 -7.20
N SER A 156 6.29 6.94 -7.07
CA SER A 156 6.23 5.90 -8.10
C SER A 156 4.97 5.03 -7.95
N THR A 157 4.69 4.18 -8.95
CA THR A 157 3.50 3.33 -8.96
C THR A 157 3.83 1.85 -8.85
N VAL A 158 2.99 1.10 -8.13
CA VAL A 158 3.00 -0.38 -8.12
C VAL A 158 1.78 -0.88 -8.88
N LYS A 159 1.97 -1.81 -9.80
CA LYS A 159 0.85 -2.39 -10.57
C LYS A 159 0.31 -3.64 -9.88
N VAL A 160 -1.02 -3.76 -9.83
CA VAL A 160 -1.71 -4.93 -9.31
C VAL A 160 -1.94 -5.94 -10.44
N ASP A 161 -1.57 -7.19 -10.19
CA ASP A 161 -1.86 -8.33 -11.05
C ASP A 161 -2.67 -9.36 -10.26
N VAL A 162 -3.93 -9.59 -10.67
CA VAL A 162 -4.82 -10.56 -10.03
C VAL A 162 -4.95 -11.78 -10.93
N TYR A 163 -4.40 -12.89 -10.46
CA TYR A 163 -4.30 -14.11 -11.25
C TYR A 163 -4.91 -15.32 -10.53
N GLY A 164 -5.16 -16.38 -11.30
CA GLY A 164 -5.77 -17.62 -10.80
C GLY A 164 -7.28 -17.68 -11.06
N TYR A 165 -7.75 -18.86 -11.47
CA TYR A 165 -9.15 -19.07 -11.86
C TYR A 165 -10.03 -19.36 -10.64
N TRP A 166 -9.76 -20.46 -9.92
CA TRP A 166 -10.53 -20.87 -8.75
C TRP A 166 -10.08 -20.17 -7.45
N TRP A 167 -8.78 -19.92 -7.31
CA TRP A 167 -8.17 -19.30 -6.14
C TRP A 167 -7.42 -18.05 -6.56
N LYS A 168 -8.14 -16.93 -6.62
CA LYS A 168 -7.55 -15.64 -6.99
C LYS A 168 -6.47 -15.22 -5.99
N ARG A 169 -5.33 -14.79 -6.52
CA ARG A 169 -4.17 -14.27 -5.78
C ARG A 169 -3.87 -12.87 -6.28
N VAL A 170 -3.24 -12.07 -5.42
CA VAL A 170 -2.80 -10.72 -5.76
C VAL A 170 -1.29 -10.68 -5.74
N ARG A 171 -0.72 -10.29 -6.88
CA ARG A 171 0.70 -10.00 -7.08
C ARG A 171 0.87 -8.51 -7.30
N LEU A 172 1.97 -7.96 -6.81
CA LEU A 172 2.33 -6.56 -6.94
C LEU A 172 3.56 -6.48 -7.82
N VAL A 173 3.39 -5.94 -9.01
CA VAL A 173 4.48 -5.70 -9.96
C VAL A 173 5.11 -4.36 -9.59
N ASP A 174 6.34 -4.42 -9.08
CA ASP A 174 7.08 -3.27 -8.60
C ASP A 174 8.15 -2.81 -9.62
N ALA A 175 9.15 -2.06 -9.15
CA ALA A 175 10.16 -1.50 -10.04
C ALA A 175 11.36 -2.45 -10.22
N ASP A 176 11.50 -3.50 -9.41
CA ASP A 176 12.56 -4.50 -9.56
C ASP A 176 12.12 -5.58 -10.54
N ARG A 177 12.61 -5.47 -11.77
CA ARG A 177 12.32 -6.36 -12.90
C ARG A 177 13.16 -7.63 -12.86
N THR A 178 14.12 -7.73 -11.94
CA THR A 178 15.08 -8.83 -11.84
C THR A 178 14.75 -9.82 -10.72
N ASP A 179 13.92 -9.43 -9.75
CA ASP A 179 13.35 -10.33 -8.75
C ASP A 179 11.90 -10.72 -9.10
N ARG A 180 11.41 -11.75 -8.42
CA ARG A 180 10.00 -12.16 -8.48
C ARG A 180 9.18 -11.18 -7.65
N ASP A 181 8.16 -10.61 -8.29
CA ASP A 181 7.13 -9.78 -7.68
C ASP A 181 6.61 -10.27 -6.31
N PRO A 182 6.38 -9.36 -5.34
CA PRO A 182 5.70 -9.66 -4.09
C PRO A 182 4.25 -10.13 -4.27
N ARG A 183 3.79 -11.01 -3.38
CA ARG A 183 2.43 -11.55 -3.36
C ARG A 183 1.77 -11.25 -2.03
N VAL A 184 0.49 -10.91 -2.08
CA VAL A 184 -0.31 -10.75 -0.87
C VAL A 184 -0.59 -12.12 -0.24
N ILE A 185 -0.10 -12.30 0.98
CA ILE A 185 -0.26 -13.53 1.79
C ILE A 185 -1.23 -13.34 2.96
N ARG A 186 -1.45 -12.09 3.40
CA ARG A 186 -2.40 -11.77 4.46
C ARG A 186 -3.23 -10.56 4.05
N PHE A 187 -4.55 -10.71 4.06
CA PHE A 187 -5.44 -9.60 3.69
C PHE A 187 -6.00 -8.89 4.92
N ASP A 188 -6.35 -7.62 4.73
CA ASP A 188 -7.21 -6.84 5.63
C ASP A 188 -6.69 -6.72 7.08
N VAL A 189 -5.39 -6.51 7.25
CA VAL A 189 -4.84 -6.11 8.55
C VAL A 189 -5.42 -4.75 8.94
N ASN A 190 -5.87 -4.62 10.19
CA ASN A 190 -6.56 -3.43 10.70
C ASN A 190 -7.94 -3.12 10.06
N LYS A 191 -8.63 -4.15 9.52
CA LYS A 191 -9.96 -4.01 8.91
C LYS A 191 -10.95 -3.24 9.80
N GLY A 192 -11.74 -2.37 9.16
CA GLY A 192 -12.73 -1.53 9.83
C GLY A 192 -12.21 -0.15 10.22
N ASN A 193 -10.92 0.13 9.96
CA ASN A 193 -10.32 1.45 10.16
C ASN A 193 -9.97 2.10 8.82
N ARG A 194 -9.68 3.41 8.87
CA ARG A 194 -9.23 4.20 7.70
C ARG A 194 -7.91 3.71 7.14
N GLN A 195 -7.02 3.22 8.00
CA GLN A 195 -5.79 2.58 7.60
C GLN A 195 -5.98 1.07 7.55
N ILE A 196 -5.65 0.46 6.43
CA ILE A 196 -5.64 -0.99 6.26
C ILE A 196 -4.29 -1.44 5.72
N ALA A 197 -3.91 -2.69 5.96
CA ALA A 197 -2.73 -3.25 5.34
C ALA A 197 -2.94 -4.65 4.80
N HIS A 198 -2.10 -5.03 3.84
CA HIS A 198 -2.01 -6.39 3.31
C HIS A 198 -0.59 -6.90 3.50
N GLY A 199 -0.44 -8.03 4.18
CA GLY A 199 0.85 -8.69 4.35
C GLY A 199 1.35 -9.27 3.03
N ILE A 200 2.63 -9.05 2.71
CA ILE A 200 3.28 -9.51 1.48
C ILE A 200 4.49 -10.41 1.78
N ASP A 201 4.79 -11.33 0.86
CA ASP A 201 5.87 -12.31 1.00
C ASP A 201 7.26 -11.81 0.58
N ARG A 202 7.36 -10.58 0.09
CA ARG A 202 8.59 -9.89 -0.29
C ARG A 202 8.51 -8.40 -0.08
N VAL A 203 9.66 -7.77 0.11
CA VAL A 203 9.79 -6.31 0.17
C VAL A 203 9.60 -5.74 -1.24
N LEU A 204 8.72 -4.76 -1.39
CA LEU A 204 8.60 -3.96 -2.61
C LEU A 204 9.85 -3.11 -2.78
N ARG A 205 10.43 -3.13 -3.97
CA ARG A 205 11.69 -2.46 -4.27
C ARG A 205 11.45 -1.29 -5.24
N PRO A 206 11.81 -0.04 -4.87
CA PRO A 206 11.59 1.13 -5.72
C PRO A 206 12.60 1.24 -6.88
N ILE A 207 13.57 0.33 -6.95
CA ILE A 207 14.64 0.28 -7.95
C ILE A 207 15.03 -1.18 -8.20
N ASP A 208 15.54 -1.47 -9.40
CA ASP A 208 16.24 -2.72 -9.71
C ASP A 208 17.46 -2.87 -8.78
N LEU A 209 17.52 -3.98 -8.05
CA LEU A 209 18.68 -4.34 -7.24
C LEU A 209 19.53 -5.38 -8.02
N PRO A 210 20.88 -5.28 -7.95
CA PRO A 210 21.78 -6.21 -8.63
C PRO A 210 21.77 -7.64 -8.07
#